data_AF-A0AAV2FPG1-F1
#
_entry.id   AF-A0AAV2FPG1-F1
#
_cell.length_a   1.000
_cell.length_b   1.000
_cell.length_c   1.000
_cell.angle_alpha   90.00
_cell.angle_beta   90.00
_cell.angle_gamma   90.00
#
_symmetry.space_group_name_H-M   'P 1'
#
loop_
_entity.id
_entity.type
_entity.pdbx_description
1 polymer ?
#
loop_
_entity_poly.entity_id
_entity_poly.type
_entity_poly.pdbx_seq_one_letter_code
_entity_poly.pdbx_strand_id
1 'polypeptide(L)'
;MEIKEFSFSADSVPLAVIVAARVSNFSLPAKFGKPSSTPTFVFSNGMELHNTTVLLRYIGRVVSSMPNFYNHDLSVLCFISV
;
A
#
# COMPACT_ATOMS: atom_id res chain seq x y z
N MET A 1 12.11 -3.58 4.49
CA MET A 1 11.07 -4.46 5.06
C MET A 1 10.21 -4.93 3.91
N GLU A 2 10.01 -6.24 3.77
CA GLU A 2 9.24 -6.81 2.66
C GLU A 2 7.81 -7.13 3.09
N ILE A 3 6.85 -6.78 2.24
CA ILE A 3 5.43 -7.11 2.46
C ILE A 3 5.22 -8.55 2.02
N LYS A 4 4.79 -9.38 2.97
CA LYS A 4 4.49 -10.79 2.74
C LYS A 4 3.08 -10.98 2.21
N GLU A 5 2.13 -10.17 2.67
CA GLU A 5 0.73 -10.30 2.30
C GLU A 5 0.00 -8.96 2.44
N PHE A 6 -0.94 -8.70 1.53
CA PHE A 6 -1.92 -7.64 1.64
C PHE A 6 -3.32 -8.24 1.72
N SER A 7 -3.95 -8.15 2.89
CA SER A 7 -5.30 -8.66 3.14
C SER A 7 -6.32 -7.52 3.09
N PHE A 8 -7.43 -7.70 2.38
CA PHE A 8 -8.53 -6.73 2.36
C PHE A 8 -9.89 -7.43 2.20
N SER A 9 -10.96 -6.77 2.65
CA SER A 9 -12.32 -7.29 2.49
C SER A 9 -12.74 -7.28 1.02
N ALA A 10 -13.36 -8.37 0.56
CA ALA A 10 -13.93 -8.45 -0.79
C ALA A 10 -15.03 -7.38 -1.01
N ASP A 11 -15.74 -7.00 0.06
CA ASP A 11 -16.83 -6.01 0.02
C ASP A 11 -16.31 -4.56 -0.09
N SER A 12 -15.05 -4.31 0.27
CA SER A 12 -14.46 -2.98 0.31
C SER A 12 -13.02 -3.00 -0.20
N VAL A 13 -12.89 -3.09 -1.52
CA VAL A 13 -11.58 -3.13 -2.19
C VAL A 13 -10.87 -1.77 -2.04
N PRO A 14 -9.71 -1.71 -1.38
CA PRO A 14 -8.94 -0.48 -1.19
C PRO A 14 -8.18 -0.11 -2.48
N LEU A 15 -8.92 0.39 -3.48
CA LEU A 15 -8.39 0.74 -4.81
C LEU A 15 -7.20 1.70 -4.73
N ALA A 16 -7.26 2.69 -3.83
CA ALA A 16 -6.17 3.67 -3.65
C ALA A 16 -4.83 2.99 -3.31
N VAL A 17 -4.85 1.96 -2.46
CA VAL A 17 -3.64 1.23 -2.05
C VAL A 17 -3.09 0.40 -3.21
N ILE A 18 -3.97 -0.23 -3.98
CA ILE A 18 -3.60 -1.03 -5.15
C ILE A 18 -3.00 -0.13 -6.23
N VAL A 19 -3.63 1.01 -6.53
CA VAL A 19 -3.12 1.98 -7.50
C VAL A 19 -1.77 2.54 -7.05
N ALA A 20 -1.64 2.93 -5.78
CA ALA A 20 -0.36 3.39 -5.24
C ALA A 20 0.72 2.31 -5.36
N ALA A 21 0.42 1.05 -5.06
CA ALA A 21 1.35 -0.08 -5.21
C ALA A 21 1.76 -0.30 -6.68
N ARG A 22 0.82 -0.21 -7.61
CA ARG A 22 1.07 -0.36 -9.06
C ARG A 22 1.92 0.77 -9.61
N VAL A 23 1.57 2.02 -9.28
CA VAL A 23 2.35 3.20 -9.65
C VAL A 23 3.73 3.12 -9.03
N SER A 24 3.85 2.59 -7.80
CA SER A 24 5.13 2.43 -7.10
C SER A 24 6.02 1.28 -7.59
N ASN A 25 5.58 0.54 -8.62
CA ASN A 25 6.17 -0.73 -9.04
C ASN A 25 6.45 -1.68 -7.85
N PHE A 26 5.58 -1.61 -6.84
CA PHE A 26 5.71 -2.31 -5.58
C PHE A 26 5.01 -3.67 -5.68
N SER A 27 5.74 -4.75 -5.38
CA SER A 27 5.17 -6.10 -5.39
C SER A 27 4.21 -6.25 -4.21
N LEU A 28 2.91 -6.31 -4.50
CA LEU A 28 1.86 -6.41 -3.49
C LEU A 28 1.12 -7.75 -3.59
N PRO A 29 1.52 -8.76 -2.80
CA PRO A 29 0.84 -10.06 -2.78
C PRO A 29 -0.54 -9.95 -2.10
N ALA A 30 -1.55 -9.68 -2.92
CA ALA A 30 -2.94 -9.50 -2.49
C ALA A 30 -3.65 -10.83 -2.15
N LYS A 31 -4.38 -10.85 -1.04
CA LYS A 31 -5.30 -11.92 -0.65
C LYS A 31 -6.62 -11.34 -0.14
N PHE A 32 -7.71 -12.05 -0.40
CA PHE A 32 -9.00 -11.72 0.18
C PHE A 32 -9.02 -12.13 1.65
N GLY A 33 -9.27 -11.15 2.52
CA GLY A 33 -9.46 -11.34 3.94
C GLY A 33 -10.89 -11.79 4.26
N LYS A 34 -11.22 -11.79 5.55
CA LYS A 34 -12.60 -12.03 6.00
C LYS A 34 -13.52 -10.90 5.50
N PRO A 35 -14.81 -11.17 5.26
CA PRO A 35 -15.78 -10.11 4.97
C PRO A 35 -15.75 -9.07 6.10
N SER A 36 -15.85 -7.79 5.75
CA SER A 36 -15.69 -6.62 6.64
C SER A 36 -14.31 -6.40 7.30
N SER A 37 -13.27 -7.15 6.90
CA SER A 37 -11.91 -6.92 7.43
C SER A 37 -11.31 -5.60 6.95
N THR A 38 -10.62 -4.89 7.84
CA THR A 38 -9.83 -3.71 7.48
C THR A 38 -8.63 -4.10 6.62
N PRO A 39 -8.25 -3.26 5.63
CA PRO A 39 -7.10 -3.54 4.80
C PRO A 39 -5.83 -3.55 5.66
N THR A 40 -5.01 -4.58 5.47
CA THR A 40 -3.87 -4.90 6.33
C THR A 40 -2.66 -5.37 5.52
N PHE A 41 -1.49 -4.81 5.79
CA PHE A 41 -0.20 -5.36 5.34
C PHE A 41 0.37 -6.28 6.41
N VAL A 42 0.69 -7.50 6.05
CA VAL A 42 1.46 -8.43 6.87
C VAL A 42 2.89 -8.43 6.34
N PHE A 43 3.84 -8.13 7.21
CA PHE A 43 5.26 -8.14 6.88
C PHE A 43 5.88 -9.52 7.15
N SER A 44 7.03 -9.77 6.53
CA SER A 44 7.78 -11.02 6.77
C SER A 44 8.24 -11.21 8.22
N ASN A 45 8.29 -10.13 9.01
CA ASN A 45 8.61 -10.16 10.44
C ASN A 45 7.41 -10.41 11.36
N GLY A 46 6.21 -10.67 10.81
CA GLY A 46 4.99 -10.90 11.57
C GLY A 46 4.33 -9.63 12.12
N MET A 47 4.85 -8.44 11.79
CA MET A 47 4.14 -7.19 12.07
C MET A 47 3.00 -7.01 11.09
N GLU A 48 1.94 -6.38 11.58
CA GLU A 48 0.76 -6.05 10.78
C GLU A 48 0.51 -4.55 10.79
N LEU A 49 0.25 -3.98 9.62
CA LEU A 49 -0.15 -2.58 9.46
C LEU A 49 -1.60 -2.56 9.01
N HIS A 50 -2.49 -2.09 9.88
CA HIS A 50 -3.91 -1.96 9.56
C HIS A 50 -4.21 -0.53 9.07
N ASN A 51 -5.32 -0.38 8.35
CA ASN A 51 -5.91 0.89 7.92
C ASN A 51 -5.31 1.51 6.65
N THR A 52 -6.19 1.85 5.69
CA THR A 52 -5.88 2.41 4.37
C THR A 52 -4.94 3.62 4.43
N THR A 53 -5.17 4.57 5.34
CA THR A 53 -4.34 5.77 5.44
C THR A 53 -2.90 5.45 5.85
N VAL A 54 -2.71 4.48 6.75
CA VAL A 54 -1.39 4.07 7.23
C VAL A 54 -0.67 3.27 6.14
N LEU A 55 -1.39 2.42 5.42
CA LEU A 55 -0.89 1.66 4.26
C LEU A 55 -0.38 2.62 3.16
N LEU A 56 -1.17 3.63 2.80
CA LEU A 56 -0.80 4.64 1.80
C LEU A 56 0.43 5.44 2.25
N ARG A 57 0.50 5.83 3.52
CA ARG A 57 1.67 6.54 4.08
C ARG A 57 2.92 5.67 4.08
N TYR A 58 2.76 4.37 4.35
CA TYR A 58 3.86 3.40 4.28
C TYR A 58 4.40 3.29 2.85
N ILE A 59 3.53 3.11 1.86
CA ILE A 59 3.91 3.12 0.44
C ILE A 59 4.63 4.42 0.11
N GLY A 60 4.07 5.57 0.48
CA GLY A 60 4.69 6.88 0.26
C GLY A 60 6.11 6.98 0.84
N ARG A 61 6.36 6.45 2.04
CA ARG A 61 7.71 6.41 2.63
C ARG A 61 8.67 5.49 1.89
N VAL A 62 8.25 4.26 1.57
CA VAL A 62 9.12 3.31 0.88
C VAL A 62 9.49 3.82 -0.52
N VAL A 63 8.53 4.44 -1.19
CA VAL A 63 8.68 5.05 -2.51
C VAL A 63 9.55 6.30 -2.46
N SER A 64 9.39 7.16 -1.45
CA SER A 64 10.24 8.35 -1.28
C SER A 64 11.69 8.00 -0.95
N SER A 65 11.93 6.82 -0.36
CA SER A 65 13.29 6.30 -0.17
C SER A 65 13.91 5.75 -1.46
N MET A 66 13.15 5.66 -2.56
CA MET A 66 13.63 5.14 -3.84
C MET A 66 14.04 6.33 -4.75
N PRO A 67 15.33 6.50 -5.07
CA PRO A 67 15.87 7.72 -5.69
C PRO A 67 15.38 7.98 -7.13
N ASN A 68 14.61 7.07 -7.73
CA ASN A 68 14.16 7.14 -9.12
C ASN A 68 12.64 7.28 -9.27
N PHE A 69 11.88 7.41 -8.18
CA PHE A 69 10.42 7.54 -8.27
C PHE A 69 9.94 8.88 -8.80
N TYR A 70 10.77 9.92 -8.65
CA TYR A 70 10.43 11.30 -8.99
C TYR A 70 10.67 11.67 -10.46
N ASN A 71 11.23 10.78 -11.27
CA ASN A 71 11.63 11.10 -12.66
C ASN A 71 10.54 10.85 -13.71
N HIS A 72 9.33 10.46 -13.31
CA HIS A 72 8.18 10.38 -14.22
C HIS A 72 6.89 10.59 -13.42
N ASP A 73 6.21 11.71 -13.67
CA ASP A 73 4.91 12.11 -13.12
C ASP A 73 4.85 12.63 -11.67
N LEU A 74 5.08 13.95 -11.52
CA LEU A 74 4.96 14.75 -10.30
C LEU A 74 3.52 14.90 -9.75
N SER A 75 2.52 14.21 -10.30
CA SER A 75 1.10 14.56 -10.04
C SER A 75 0.35 13.67 -9.05
N VAL A 76 0.87 12.50 -8.67
CA VAL A 76 0.06 11.52 -7.89
C VAL A 76 0.37 11.52 -6.39
N LEU A 77 1.57 11.93 -5.97
CA LEU A 77 1.98 11.88 -4.55
C LEU A 77 1.45 13.05 -3.70
N CYS A 78 1.01 14.15 -4.33
CA CYS A 78 0.43 15.28 -3.58
C CYS A 78 -0.93 14.96 -2.93
N PHE A 79 -1.61 13.89 -3.36
CA PHE A 79 -2.92 13.48 -2.82
C PHE A 79 -2.86 12.74 -1.47
N ILE A 80 -1.69 12.35 -0.98
CA ILE A 80 -1.57 11.56 0.28
C ILE A 80 -1.12 12.45 1.46
N SER A 81 -0.89 13.75 1.24
CA SER A 81 -0.34 14.67 2.25
C SER A 81 -1.31 15.75 2.75
N VAL A 82 -2.63 15.56 2.61
CA VAL A 82 -3.65 16.40 3.27
C VAL A 82 -4.42 15.57 4.29
#